data_AF-A0A9E6A3Q8-F1
#
_entry.id   AF-A0A9E6A3Q8-F1
#
_cell.length_a   1.000
_cell.length_b   1.000
_cell.length_c   1.000
_cell.angle_alpha   90.00
_cell.angle_beta   90.00
_cell.angle_gamma   90.00
#
_symmetry.space_group_name_H-M   'P 1'
#
loop_
_entity.id
_entity.type
_entity.pdbx_description
1 polymer ?
#
loop_
_entity_poly.entity_id
_entity_poly.type
_entity_poly.pdbx_seq_one_letter_code
_entity_poly.pdbx_strand_id
1 'polypeptide(L)'
;MASPVTFWFEFASTYSYLSAMRIEAEAKARGIEVTWKPFLLGPIFKAQGWDTSPFSIYPAKGANMWRDLERRAEKYGLPFDRSAE
;
A
#
# COMPACT_ATOMS: atom_id res chain seq x y z
N MET A 1 7.81 18.31 -20.34
CA MET A 1 7.53 16.91 -19.95
C MET A 1 7.38 16.87 -18.44
N ALA A 2 6.41 16.13 -17.91
CA ALA A 2 6.24 16.01 -16.47
C ALA A 2 7.37 15.17 -15.87
N SER A 3 7.79 15.47 -14.64
CA SER A 3 8.83 14.71 -13.95
C SER A 3 8.34 13.28 -13.65
N PRO A 4 9.17 12.24 -13.90
CA PRO A 4 8.83 10.87 -13.52
C PRO A 4 8.62 10.74 -12.00
N VAL A 5 7.74 9.81 -11.61
CA VAL A 5 7.51 9.46 -10.21
C VAL A 5 8.12 8.10 -9.92
N THR A 6 8.87 8.00 -8.81
CA THR A 6 9.30 6.71 -8.28
C THR A 6 8.29 6.21 -7.27
N PHE A 7 7.71 5.04 -7.51
CA PHE A 7 6.77 4.39 -6.60
C PHE A 7 7.47 3.26 -5.85
N TRP A 8 7.76 3.53 -4.57
CA TRP A 8 8.29 2.54 -3.64
C TRP A 8 7.14 1.73 -3.05
N PHE A 9 7.18 0.41 -3.21
CA PHE A 9 6.09 -0.46 -2.77
C PHE A 9 6.59 -1.77 -2.20
N GLU A 10 5.72 -2.44 -1.45
CA GLU A 10 5.97 -3.76 -0.89
C GLU A 10 4.63 -4.54 -0.89
N PHE A 11 4.68 -5.86 -1.05
CA PHE A 11 3.50 -6.70 -1.25
C PHE A 11 2.68 -6.99 0.01
N ALA A 12 3.32 -7.10 1.19
CA ALA A 12 2.66 -7.18 2.49
C ALA A 12 2.02 -5.85 2.95
N SER A 13 2.30 -4.73 2.28
CA SER A 13 1.68 -3.43 2.56
C SER A 13 0.28 -3.32 1.95
N THR A 14 -0.73 -3.37 2.80
CA THR A 14 -2.14 -3.12 2.45
C THR A 14 -2.36 -1.80 1.72
N TYR A 15 -1.60 -0.77 2.07
CA TYR A 15 -1.71 0.55 1.44
C TYR A 15 -0.94 0.67 0.11
N SER A 16 0.10 -0.14 -0.07
CA SER A 16 0.78 -0.26 -1.37
C SER A 16 -0.16 -0.87 -2.40
N TYR A 17 -0.98 -1.86 -2.02
CA TYR A 17 -2.02 -2.44 -2.89
C TYR A 17 -2.95 -1.36 -3.48
N LEU A 18 -3.58 -0.54 -2.64
CA LEU A 18 -4.51 0.51 -3.09
C LEU A 18 -3.86 1.51 -4.06
N SER A 19 -2.58 1.78 -3.88
CA SER A 19 -1.83 2.71 -4.73
C SER A 19 -1.40 2.04 -6.04
N ALA A 20 -0.86 0.83 -5.96
CA ALA A 20 -0.39 0.05 -7.11
C ALA A 20 -1.52 -0.19 -8.13
N MET A 21 -2.73 -0.50 -7.65
CA MET A 21 -3.89 -0.73 -8.52
C MET A 21 -4.40 0.51 -9.26
N ARG A 22 -3.90 1.71 -8.92
CA ARG A 22 -4.39 2.99 -9.46
C ARG A 22 -3.32 3.79 -10.18
N ILE A 23 -2.06 3.66 -9.78
CA ILE A 23 -0.99 4.59 -10.14
C ILE A 23 -0.74 4.66 -11.66
N GLU A 24 -0.85 3.54 -12.38
CA GLU A 24 -0.61 3.54 -13.83
C GLU A 24 -1.65 4.35 -14.59
N ALA A 25 -2.93 4.18 -14.26
CA ALA A 25 -4.01 4.92 -14.92
C ALA A 25 -3.90 6.42 -14.65
N GLU A 26 -3.62 6.80 -13.40
CA GLU A 26 -3.45 8.19 -12.97
C GLU A 26 -2.22 8.85 -13.63
N ALA A 27 -1.10 8.13 -13.72
CA ALA A 27 0.12 8.61 -14.34
C ALA A 27 -0.04 8.75 -15.86
N LYS A 28 -0.66 7.77 -16.52
CA LYS A 28 -0.98 7.79 -17.95
C LYS A 28 -1.86 8.99 -18.31
N ALA A 29 -2.91 9.25 -17.53
CA ALA A 29 -3.81 10.40 -17.73
C ALA A 29 -3.09 11.76 -17.67
N ARG A 30 -1.89 11.81 -17.08
CA ARG A 30 -1.08 13.01 -16.87
C ARG A 30 0.21 13.04 -17.70
N GLY A 31 0.47 12.00 -18.51
CA GLY A 31 1.73 11.87 -19.24
C GLY A 31 2.95 11.78 -18.32
N ILE A 32 2.81 11.13 -17.15
CA ILE A 32 3.87 10.91 -16.17
C ILE A 32 4.35 9.45 -16.29
N GLU A 33 5.66 9.26 -16.27
CA GLU A 33 6.26 7.93 -16.19
C GLU A 33 6.35 7.45 -14.72
N VAL A 34 6.11 6.16 -14.50
CA VAL A 34 6.21 5.52 -13.17
C VAL A 34 7.38 4.55 -13.14
N THR A 35 8.35 4.82 -12.27
CA THR A 35 9.43 3.90 -11.95
C THR A 35 9.06 3.07 -10.73
N TRP A 36 8.86 1.78 -10.91
CA TRP A 36 8.54 0.84 -9.83
C TRP A 36 9.78 0.44 -9.03
N LYS A 37 9.71 0.53 -7.70
CA LYS A 37 10.80 0.17 -6.79
C LYS A 37 10.29 -0.71 -5.64
N PRO A 38 10.40 -2.04 -5.72
CA PRO A 38 10.06 -2.89 -4.60
C PRO A 38 11.08 -2.70 -3.47
N PHE A 39 10.63 -2.78 -2.22
CA PHE A 39 11.49 -2.84 -1.03
C PHE A 39 10.89 -3.80 0.00
N LEU A 40 11.53 -3.98 1.15
CA LEU A 40 11.04 -4.84 2.23
C LEU A 40 10.79 -4.02 3.50
N LEU A 41 9.56 -4.10 4.03
CA LEU A 41 9.19 -3.45 5.30
C LEU A 41 9.76 -4.17 6.52
N GLY A 42 9.86 -5.51 6.49
CA GLY A 42 10.37 -6.31 7.61
C GLY A 42 11.74 -5.86 8.15
N PRO A 43 12.77 -5.68 7.30
CA PRO A 43 14.05 -5.13 7.73
C PRO A 43 13.97 -3.72 8.33
N ILE A 44 13.04 -2.88 7.84
CA ILE A 44 12.83 -1.51 8.36
C ILE A 44 12.19 -1.58 9.75
N PHE A 45 11.18 -2.44 9.94
CA PHE A 45 10.58 -2.70 11.25
C PHE A 45 11.61 -3.23 12.24
N LYS A 46 12.43 -4.20 11.82
CA LYS A 46 13.51 -4.76 12.65
C LYS A 46 14.53 -3.69 13.08
N ALA A 47 14.92 -2.80 12.16
CA ALA A 47 15.80 -1.67 12.48
C ALA A 47 15.17 -0.69 13.49
N GLN A 48 13.85 -0.65 13.59
CA GLN A 48 13.08 0.12 14.57
C GLN A 48 12.76 -0.67 15.85
N GLY A 49 13.26 -1.91 15.99
CA GLY A 49 13.02 -2.77 17.15
C GLY A 49 11.68 -3.50 17.14
N TRP A 50 11.05 -3.67 15.97
CA TRP A 50 9.80 -4.40 15.81
C TRP A 50 10.00 -5.68 15.00
N ASP A 51 9.42 -6.78 15.49
CA ASP A 51 9.45 -8.08 14.80
C ASP A 51 8.27 -8.26 13.83
N THR A 52 7.32 -7.33 13.82
CA THR A 52 6.11 -7.40 12.99
C THR A 52 5.58 -6.01 12.64
N SER A 53 4.52 -5.97 11.83
CA SER A 53 3.82 -4.73 11.49
C SER A 53 3.29 -4.02 12.73
N PRO A 54 3.38 -2.69 12.82
CA PRO A 54 2.76 -1.93 13.90
C PRO A 54 1.24 -2.11 13.96
N PHE A 55 0.59 -2.53 12.86
CA PHE A 55 -0.84 -2.85 12.85
C PHE A 55 -1.18 -4.14 13.61
N SER A 56 -0.24 -5.08 13.70
CA SER A 56 -0.36 -6.29 14.53
C SER A 56 -0.05 -6.01 16.01
N ILE A 57 0.83 -5.05 16.29
CA ILE A 57 1.22 -4.66 17.66
C ILE A 57 0.09 -3.90 18.37
N TYR A 58 -0.66 -3.06 17.64
CA TYR A 58 -1.69 -2.20 18.20
C TYR A 58 -3.08 -2.59 17.66
N PRO A 59 -3.86 -3.43 18.37
CA PRO A 59 -5.10 -4.02 17.84
C PRO A 59 -6.13 -3.00 17.34
N ALA A 60 -6.32 -1.88 18.07
CA ALA A 60 -7.23 -0.81 17.65
C ALA A 60 -6.79 -0.15 16.33
N LYS A 61 -5.47 0.00 16.13
CA LYS A 61 -4.89 0.54 14.89
C LYS A 61 -5.04 -0.44 13.73
N GLY A 62 -4.80 -1.74 13.98
CA GLY A 62 -5.00 -2.81 13.00
C GLY A 62 -6.47 -2.93 12.56
N ALA A 63 -7.41 -2.95 13.51
CA ALA A 63 -8.84 -2.98 13.20
C ALA A 63 -9.28 -1.77 12.36
N ASN A 64 -8.78 -0.57 12.71
CA ASN A 64 -9.06 0.62 11.92
C ASN A 64 -8.42 0.57 10.52
N MET A 65 -7.19 0.07 10.40
CA MET A 65 -6.51 -0.11 9.10
C MET A 65 -7.35 -1.00 8.17
N TRP A 66 -7.82 -2.15 8.66
CA TRP A 66 -8.65 -3.04 7.86
C TRP A 66 -9.95 -2.37 7.42
N ARG A 67 -10.63 -1.66 8.34
CA ARG A 67 -11.85 -0.95 7.99
C ARG A 67 -11.61 0.19 6.99
N ASP A 68 -10.47 0.87 7.08
CA ASP A 68 -10.08 1.89 6.12
C ASP A 68 -9.76 1.28 4.74
N LEU A 69 -9.05 0.15 4.71
CA LEU A 69 -8.75 -0.59 3.49
C LEU A 69 -10.02 -1.01 2.75
N GLU A 70 -11.00 -1.57 3.46
CA GLU A 70 -12.33 -1.90 2.92
C GLU A 70 -13.01 -0.69 2.27
N ARG A 71 -13.12 0.43 3.01
CA ARG A 71 -13.77 1.67 2.53
C ARG A 71 -13.08 2.23 1.29
N ARG A 72 -11.74 2.18 1.27
CA ARG A 72 -10.96 2.72 0.15
C ARG A 72 -11.02 1.81 -1.06
N ALA A 73 -10.99 0.49 -0.87
CA ALA A 73 -11.18 -0.46 -1.95
C ALA A 73 -12.56 -0.27 -2.61
N GLU A 74 -13.63 -0.15 -1.81
CA GLU A 74 -14.98 0.17 -2.29
C GLU A 74 -15.01 1.50 -3.06
N LYS A 75 -14.46 2.58 -2.47
CA LYS A 75 -14.37 3.90 -3.11
C LYS A 75 -13.69 3.87 -4.48
N TYR A 76 -12.69 3.00 -4.65
CA TYR A 76 -11.90 2.91 -5.87
C TYR A 76 -12.36 1.78 -6.81
N GLY A 77 -13.41 1.02 -6.45
CA GLY A 77 -13.87 -0.13 -7.21
C GLY A 77 -12.83 -1.25 -7.31
N LEU A 78 -11.95 -1.38 -6.30
CA LEU A 78 -10.89 -2.38 -6.27
C LEU A 78 -11.39 -3.67 -5.62
N PRO A 79 -10.99 -4.86 -6.10
CA PRO A 79 -11.32 -6.11 -5.45
C PRO A 79 -10.66 -6.13 -4.07
N PHE A 80 -11.39 -6.53 -3.05
CA PHE A 80 -10.83 -6.69 -1.72
C PHE A 80 -11.60 -7.78 -1.01
N ASP A 81 -10.89 -8.82 -0.58
CA ASP A 81 -11.42 -9.92 0.18
C ASP A 81 -10.59 -10.10 1.45
N ARG A 82 -11.24 -9.95 2.58
CA ARG A 82 -10.63 -10.09 3.91
C ARG A 82 -10.65 -11.53 4.41
N SER A 83 -11.41 -12.43 3.77
CA SER A 83 -11.52 -13.83 4.18
C SER A 83 -10.30 -14.69 3.82
N ALA A 84 -9.33 -14.13 3.09
CA ALA A 84 -8.08 -14.78 2.73
C ALA A 84 -6.97 -14.68 3.81
N GLU A 85 -7.27 -14.12 4.98
CA GLU A 85 -6.39 -14.08 6.16
C GLU A 85 -6.68 -15.23 7.14
#